data_AF-A0A6J3MFU0-F1
#
_entry.id   AF-A0A6J3MFU0-F1
#
_cell.length_a   1.000
_cell.length_b   1.000
_cell.length_c   1.000
_cell.angle_alpha   90.00
_cell.angle_beta   90.00
_cell.angle_gamma   90.00
#
_symmetry.space_group_name_H-M   'P 1'
#
loop_
_entity.id
_entity.type
_entity.pdbx_description
1 polymer ?
#
loop_
_entity_poly.entity_id
_entity_poly.type
_entity_poly.pdbx_seq_one_letter_code
_entity_poly.pdbx_strand_id
1 'polypeptide(L)'
;MTRNPNSSFQRSFLLHLFCFVITTSAVLTFVQKVDEPIVEGSNGGSALECTECRALIGSIDLSSDGHKLRKSRLALSLSPEQPPVFFQSELWLTSQLLNSISTQGVRKFTVVSGTSPSSTSRASSHVPNPLNIWIFTPDLKIASTASPFKTPLRVAKILWKDSEAVFSGTDEGRLDRKALSQGHIEIPEDEMSELRACLEGSARLLPEGGREFRGWRVALMERF
;
A
#
# COMPACT_ATOMS: atom_id res chain seq x y z
N MET A 1 -10.88 -38.57 -22.55
CA MET A 1 -10.49 -37.26 -23.14
C MET A 1 -10.80 -36.15 -22.14
N THR A 2 -9.71 -35.68 -21.54
CA THR A 2 -9.44 -34.55 -20.63
C THR A 2 -10.54 -33.51 -20.35
N ARG A 3 -10.98 -33.45 -19.08
CA ARG A 3 -11.67 -32.31 -18.46
C ARG A 3 -10.66 -31.19 -18.13
N ASN A 4 -11.04 -29.96 -18.44
CA ASN A 4 -10.29 -28.73 -18.21
C ASN A 4 -10.55 -28.21 -16.78
N PRO A 5 -9.54 -28.03 -15.91
CA PRO A 5 -9.74 -27.65 -14.51
C PRO A 5 -9.75 -26.13 -14.22
N ASN A 6 -9.68 -25.24 -15.21
CA ASN A 6 -9.45 -23.79 -14.98
C ASN A 6 -10.69 -22.88 -14.92
N SER A 7 -11.82 -23.33 -14.37
CA SER A 7 -13.05 -22.50 -14.33
C SER A 7 -13.63 -22.15 -12.95
N SER A 8 -12.99 -22.56 -11.84
CA SER A 8 -13.55 -22.31 -10.50
C SER A 8 -12.91 -21.17 -9.69
N PHE A 9 -11.81 -20.56 -10.15
CA PHE A 9 -11.02 -19.65 -9.29
C PHE A 9 -11.45 -18.16 -9.32
N GLN A 10 -12.50 -17.79 -10.06
CA GLN A 10 -12.84 -16.37 -10.29
C GLN A 10 -14.04 -15.80 -9.50
N ARG A 11 -14.59 -16.50 -8.50
CA ARG A 11 -15.80 -16.02 -7.79
C ARG A 11 -15.68 -15.76 -6.29
N SER A 12 -14.49 -15.83 -5.68
CA SER A 12 -14.36 -15.65 -4.22
C SER A 12 -13.26 -14.69 -3.77
N PHE A 13 -13.09 -13.56 -4.46
CA PHE A 13 -12.14 -12.51 -4.06
C PHE A 13 -12.79 -11.19 -3.63
N LEU A 14 -14.12 -11.17 -3.46
CA LEU A 14 -14.89 -9.93 -3.21
C LEU A 14 -15.48 -9.80 -1.79
N LEU A 15 -15.22 -10.73 -0.88
CA LEU A 15 -15.51 -10.54 0.54
C LEU A 15 -14.36 -11.15 1.33
N HIS A 16 -13.56 -10.28 1.95
CA HIS A 16 -12.76 -10.47 3.19
C HIS A 16 -11.63 -9.43 3.21
N LEU A 17 -12.02 -8.16 3.11
CA LEU A 17 -11.24 -7.05 3.65
C LEU A 17 -11.66 -6.86 5.12
N PHE A 18 -11.53 -7.90 5.92
CA PHE A 18 -11.71 -7.89 7.36
C PHE A 18 -10.48 -8.53 7.99
N CYS A 19 -10.07 -8.01 9.14
CA CYS A 19 -9.01 -8.55 10.00
C CYS A 19 -8.85 -10.06 9.85
N PHE A 20 -7.65 -10.50 9.49
CA PHE A 20 -7.23 -11.85 9.84
C PHE A 20 -7.03 -11.86 11.35
N VAL A 21 -8.10 -12.15 12.09
CA VAL A 21 -7.96 -12.79 13.39
C VAL A 21 -7.54 -14.22 13.07
N ILE A 22 -6.33 -14.59 13.49
CA ILE A 22 -5.84 -15.97 13.35
C ILE A 22 -6.69 -16.83 14.29
N THR A 23 -7.79 -17.39 13.77
CA THR A 23 -8.53 -18.43 14.46
C THR A 23 -7.87 -19.78 14.18
N THR A 24 -7.33 -20.34 15.25
CA THR A 24 -6.82 -21.69 15.49
C THR A 24 -7.28 -22.80 14.51
N SER A 25 -6.64 -22.93 13.34
CA SER A 25 -6.43 -24.23 12.65
C SER A 25 -5.56 -24.16 11.38
N ALA A 26 -4.74 -23.13 11.23
CA ALA A 26 -3.69 -23.13 10.21
C ALA A 26 -2.37 -22.97 10.94
N VAL A 27 -1.61 -24.07 11.05
CA VAL A 27 -0.22 -24.03 11.47
C VAL A 27 0.55 -23.33 10.35
N LEU A 28 0.52 -22.00 10.35
CA LEU A 28 1.56 -21.22 9.70
C LEU A 28 2.80 -21.46 10.55
N THR A 29 3.73 -22.27 10.04
CA THR A 29 5.05 -22.43 10.64
C THR A 29 5.80 -21.11 10.48
N PHE A 30 5.47 -20.13 11.31
CA PHE A 30 6.31 -18.99 11.57
C PHE A 30 7.52 -19.55 12.31
N VAL A 31 8.68 -19.63 11.64
CA VAL A 31 9.94 -19.91 12.34
C VAL A 31 10.31 -18.63 13.08
N GLN A 32 9.65 -18.39 14.21
CA GLN A 32 10.03 -17.35 15.16
C GLN A 32 10.96 -18.01 16.18
N LYS A 33 12.27 -17.83 16.01
CA LYS A 33 13.20 -17.98 17.11
C LYS A 33 13.28 -16.62 17.80
N VAL A 34 12.34 -16.34 18.71
CA VAL A 34 12.48 -15.23 19.66
C VAL A 34 13.06 -15.84 20.93
N ASP A 35 14.38 -15.94 20.97
CA ASP A 35 15.09 -16.06 22.23
C ASP A 35 15.78 -14.71 22.46
N GLU A 36 15.44 -14.05 23.57
CA GLU A 36 16.10 -12.92 24.27
C GLU A 36 15.22 -11.65 24.48
N PRO A 37 15.36 -10.97 25.64
CA PRO A 37 14.32 -10.14 26.25
C PRO A 37 14.24 -8.72 25.67
N ILE A 38 13.01 -8.19 25.65
CA ILE A 38 12.67 -6.86 25.12
C ILE A 38 13.08 -5.78 26.14
N VAL A 39 13.91 -4.83 25.71
CA VAL A 39 14.25 -3.62 26.46
C VAL A 39 13.06 -2.66 26.38
N GLU A 40 12.48 -2.32 27.53
CA GLU A 40 11.33 -1.41 27.65
C GLU A 40 11.72 0.03 27.28
N GLY A 41 11.06 0.58 26.27
CA GLY A 41 11.15 1.98 25.85
C GLY A 41 9.77 2.52 25.44
N SER A 42 9.44 3.72 25.92
CA SER A 42 8.10 4.31 26.02
C SER A 42 7.24 4.41 24.75
N ASN A 43 5.97 4.00 24.89
CA ASN A 43 4.73 4.47 24.23
C ASN A 43 4.70 4.65 22.69
N GLY A 44 5.32 3.73 21.96
CA GLY A 44 5.09 3.49 20.53
C GLY A 44 5.35 2.01 20.27
N GLY A 45 4.44 1.30 19.60
CA GLY A 45 4.54 -0.15 19.41
C GLY A 45 5.90 -0.58 18.86
N SER A 46 6.53 -1.58 19.51
CA SER A 46 7.87 -2.06 19.14
C SER A 46 7.89 -2.59 17.70
N ALA A 47 8.91 -2.25 16.92
CA ALA A 47 9.02 -2.67 15.52
C ALA A 47 9.33 -4.16 15.38
N LEU A 48 8.75 -4.82 14.38
CA LEU A 48 9.05 -6.21 14.02
C LEU A 48 9.88 -6.23 12.76
N GLU A 49 11.11 -6.73 12.86
CA GLU A 49 12.07 -6.79 11.77
C GLU A 49 12.46 -8.23 11.43
N CYS A 50 12.84 -8.48 10.17
CA CYS A 50 13.47 -9.72 9.77
C CYS A 50 14.85 -9.86 10.43
N THR A 51 15.14 -10.99 11.06
CA THR A 51 16.45 -11.22 11.69
C THR A 51 17.60 -11.24 10.69
N GLU A 52 17.35 -11.68 9.45
CA GLU A 52 18.38 -11.84 8.42
C GLU A 52 18.65 -10.54 7.66
N CYS A 53 17.61 -9.89 7.14
CA CYS A 53 17.76 -8.71 6.29
C CYS A 53 17.36 -7.39 6.95
N ARG A 54 16.90 -7.41 8.21
CA ARG A 54 16.41 -6.24 8.97
C ARG A 54 15.25 -5.50 8.32
N ALA A 55 14.58 -6.10 7.33
CA ALA A 55 13.39 -5.51 6.73
C ALA A 55 12.27 -5.38 7.78
N LEU A 56 11.62 -4.22 7.83
CA LEU A 56 10.48 -3.98 8.71
C LEU A 56 9.26 -4.80 8.22
N ILE A 57 8.87 -5.79 9.00
CA ILE A 57 7.74 -6.70 8.71
C ILE A 57 6.46 -6.20 9.38
N GLY A 58 6.54 -5.47 10.49
CA GLY A 58 5.35 -5.06 11.23
C GLY A 58 5.64 -4.30 12.52
N SER A 59 4.68 -4.30 13.42
CA SER A 59 4.82 -3.74 14.77
C SER A 59 4.07 -4.59 15.80
N ILE A 60 4.49 -4.50 17.06
CA ILE A 60 3.83 -5.08 18.21
C ILE A 60 2.75 -4.10 18.68
N ASP A 61 1.53 -4.61 18.79
CA ASP A 61 0.38 -3.90 19.31
C ASP A 61 0.28 -4.10 20.82
N LEU A 62 0.87 -3.18 21.57
CA LEU A 62 0.92 -3.24 23.04
C LEU A 62 -0.47 -3.29 23.69
N SER A 63 -1.52 -2.80 23.02
CA SER A 63 -2.89 -2.85 23.54
C SER A 63 -3.53 -4.23 23.49
N SER A 64 -3.09 -5.10 22.57
CA SER A 64 -3.67 -6.42 22.37
C SER A 64 -2.68 -7.57 22.59
N ASP A 65 -1.45 -7.26 22.99
CA ASP A 65 -0.31 -8.19 22.99
C ASP A 65 -0.18 -8.94 21.64
N GLY A 66 -0.59 -8.25 20.57
CA GLY A 66 -0.73 -8.79 19.22
C GLY A 66 0.37 -8.32 18.29
N HIS A 67 0.56 -9.03 17.17
CA HIS A 67 1.49 -8.62 16.12
C HIS A 67 0.72 -8.06 14.92
N LYS A 68 1.00 -6.81 14.53
CA LYS A 68 0.48 -6.17 13.33
C LYS A 68 1.48 -6.33 12.20
N LEU A 69 1.24 -7.29 11.31
CA LEU A 69 2.11 -7.56 10.17
C LEU A 69 1.69 -6.74 8.94
N ARG A 70 2.68 -6.26 8.17
CA ARG A 70 2.50 -5.55 6.91
C ARG A 70 2.36 -6.55 5.77
N LYS A 71 1.16 -6.63 5.21
CA LYS A 71 0.83 -7.60 4.15
C LYS A 71 1.73 -7.48 2.90
N SER A 72 2.16 -6.26 2.55
CA SER A 72 3.07 -6.00 1.43
C SER A 72 4.46 -6.60 1.61
N ARG A 73 4.84 -6.95 2.85
CA ARG A 73 6.15 -7.51 3.20
C ARG A 73 6.11 -9.02 3.46
N LEU A 74 4.96 -9.66 3.19
CA LEU A 74 4.76 -11.09 3.44
C LEU A 74 4.57 -11.85 2.13
N ALA A 75 5.08 -13.08 2.13
CA ALA A 75 4.75 -14.08 1.14
C ALA A 75 3.97 -15.22 1.83
N LEU A 76 3.02 -15.80 1.11
CA LEU A 76 2.13 -16.85 1.62
C LEU A 76 2.45 -18.18 0.97
N SER A 77 2.55 -19.24 1.77
CA SER A 77 2.61 -20.60 1.28
C SER A 77 1.58 -21.46 2.01
N LEU A 78 0.85 -22.30 1.25
CA LEU A 78 -0.17 -23.20 1.81
C LEU A 78 0.45 -24.49 2.36
N SER A 79 1.69 -24.79 1.99
CA SER A 79 2.44 -25.94 2.48
C SER A 79 3.94 -25.66 2.38
N PRO A 80 4.79 -26.20 3.28
CA PRO A 80 6.24 -25.97 3.24
C PRO A 80 6.92 -26.31 1.90
N GLU A 81 6.34 -27.24 1.15
CA GLU A 81 6.86 -27.70 -0.15
C GLU A 81 6.49 -26.78 -1.32
N GLN A 82 5.52 -25.89 -1.14
CA GLN A 82 5.07 -24.97 -2.17
C GLN A 82 5.90 -23.68 -2.15
N PRO A 83 6.29 -23.17 -3.33
CA PRO A 83 6.95 -21.88 -3.40
C PRO A 83 6.00 -20.79 -2.87
N PRO A 84 6.51 -19.87 -2.04
CA PRO A 84 5.67 -18.82 -1.47
C PRO A 84 5.22 -17.84 -2.56
N VAL A 85 3.96 -17.42 -2.48
CA VAL A 85 3.35 -16.43 -3.36
C VAL A 85 3.42 -15.07 -2.70
N PHE A 86 3.92 -14.08 -3.43
CA PHE A 86 3.96 -12.68 -3.02
C PHE A 86 3.38 -11.81 -4.13
N PHE A 87 2.96 -10.60 -3.77
CA PHE A 87 2.41 -9.63 -4.70
C PHE A 87 3.28 -8.39 -4.74
N GLN A 88 3.35 -7.75 -5.91
CA GLN A 88 4.10 -6.52 -6.11
C GLN A 88 3.50 -5.38 -5.25
N SER A 89 4.34 -4.47 -4.75
CA SER A 89 3.90 -3.32 -3.95
C SER A 89 2.81 -2.50 -4.63
N GLU A 90 2.86 -2.37 -5.96
CA GLU A 90 1.87 -1.65 -6.76
C GLU A 90 0.42 -2.15 -6.53
N LEU A 91 0.23 -3.47 -6.44
CA LEU A 91 -1.09 -4.07 -6.20
C LEU A 91 -1.60 -3.76 -4.79
N TRP A 92 -0.72 -3.78 -3.79
CA TRP A 92 -1.06 -3.43 -2.40
C TRP A 92 -1.41 -1.96 -2.27
N LEU A 93 -0.58 -1.07 -2.80
CA LEU A 93 -0.78 0.38 -2.78
C LEU A 93 -2.06 0.76 -3.52
N THR A 94 -2.30 0.20 -4.69
CA THR A 94 -3.55 0.44 -5.44
C THR A 94 -4.77 -0.07 -4.66
N SER A 95 -4.66 -1.23 -4.02
CA SER A 95 -5.74 -1.77 -3.19
C SER A 95 -6.04 -0.87 -1.99
N GLN A 96 -5.02 -0.32 -1.34
CA GLN A 96 -5.18 0.64 -0.24
C GLN A 96 -5.86 1.92 -0.71
N LEU A 97 -5.42 2.49 -1.84
CA LEU A 97 -6.03 3.69 -2.45
C LEU A 97 -7.50 3.46 -2.81
N LEU A 98 -7.82 2.32 -3.44
CA LEU A 98 -9.19 1.96 -3.80
C LEU A 98 -10.05 1.71 -2.55
N ASN A 99 -9.50 1.10 -1.50
CA ASN A 99 -10.19 0.92 -0.23
C ASN A 99 -10.50 2.29 0.42
N SER A 100 -9.58 3.25 0.36
CA SER A 100 -9.79 4.61 0.86
C SER A 100 -10.97 5.31 0.17
N ILE A 101 -11.26 5.02 -1.10
CA ILE A 101 -12.48 5.52 -1.75
C ILE A 101 -13.72 4.98 -1.05
N SER A 102 -13.76 3.68 -0.79
CA SER A 102 -14.90 3.01 -0.17
C SER A 102 -15.11 3.45 1.28
N THR A 103 -14.03 3.66 2.04
CA THR A 103 -14.11 4.00 3.47
C THR A 103 -14.33 5.49 3.72
N GLN A 104 -13.75 6.37 2.90
CA GLN A 104 -13.85 7.83 3.09
C GLN A 104 -14.91 8.48 2.17
N GLY A 105 -15.44 7.76 1.18
CA GLY A 105 -16.46 8.28 0.26
C GLY A 105 -15.98 9.37 -0.70
N VAL A 106 -14.67 9.58 -0.80
CA VAL A 106 -14.02 10.61 -1.63
C VAL A 106 -13.05 9.98 -2.63
N ARG A 107 -12.64 10.74 -3.65
CA ARG A 107 -11.71 10.26 -4.70
C ARG A 107 -10.42 11.07 -4.80
N LYS A 108 -10.34 12.16 -4.05
CA LYS A 108 -9.14 12.98 -3.93
C LYS A 108 -8.58 12.77 -2.55
N PHE A 109 -7.27 12.58 -2.45
CA PHE A 109 -6.60 12.31 -1.19
C PHE A 109 -5.34 13.15 -1.10
N THR A 110 -5.06 13.65 0.09
CA THR A 110 -3.69 14.00 0.48
C THR A 110 -3.08 12.76 1.10
N VAL A 111 -1.97 12.28 0.54
CA VAL A 111 -1.16 11.21 1.13
C VAL A 111 0.03 11.85 1.81
N VAL A 112 0.22 11.56 3.09
CA VAL A 112 1.34 12.05 3.91
C VAL A 112 2.15 10.88 4.42
N SER A 113 3.45 11.10 4.62
CA SER A 113 4.30 10.16 5.32
C SER A 113 4.14 10.37 6.83
N GLY A 114 3.77 9.32 7.57
CA GLY A 114 3.79 9.34 9.04
C GLY A 114 5.22 9.25 9.55
N THR A 115 5.64 10.16 10.43
CA THR A 115 6.94 10.07 11.10
C THR A 115 6.87 8.93 12.12
N SER A 116 7.54 7.81 11.85
CA SER A 116 7.76 6.81 12.90
C SER A 116 8.59 7.47 14.01
N PRO A 117 8.18 7.42 15.29
CA PRO A 117 8.91 8.06 16.39
C PRO A 117 10.30 7.46 16.67
N SER A 118 10.71 6.42 15.94
CA SER A 118 12.00 5.74 16.10
C SER A 118 13.18 6.40 15.36
N SER A 119 12.97 7.43 14.53
CA SER A 119 14.07 8.12 13.84
C SER A 119 14.54 9.37 14.58
N THR A 120 14.86 9.25 15.88
CA THR A 120 15.70 10.22 16.59
C THR A 120 17.17 9.89 16.40
N SER A 121 17.68 9.99 15.17
CA SER A 121 19.11 10.31 14.99
C SER A 121 19.44 10.77 13.58
N ARG A 122 19.87 12.04 13.53
CA ARG A 122 20.93 12.60 12.68
C ARG A 122 20.63 12.77 11.18
N ALA A 123 20.56 14.05 10.81
CA ALA A 123 21.01 14.65 9.56
C ALA A 123 20.17 14.36 8.29
N SER A 124 19.39 15.37 7.89
CA SER A 124 18.95 15.63 6.50
C SER A 124 18.35 14.45 5.72
N SER A 125 17.51 13.63 6.34
CA SER A 125 16.64 12.73 5.57
C SER A 125 15.51 13.55 4.95
N HIS A 126 15.50 13.62 3.62
CA HIS A 126 14.56 14.39 2.84
C HIS A 126 13.16 13.77 3.01
N VAL A 127 12.35 14.28 3.94
CA VAL A 127 10.95 13.83 4.09
C VAL A 127 10.28 13.95 2.72
N PRO A 128 9.69 12.87 2.17
CA PRO A 128 9.07 12.94 0.87
C PRO A 128 7.91 13.94 0.90
N ASN A 129 7.85 14.84 -0.09
CA ASN A 129 6.74 15.79 -0.20
C ASN A 129 5.41 15.01 -0.22
N PRO A 130 4.36 15.50 0.48
CA PRO A 130 3.04 14.89 0.42
C PRO A 130 2.54 14.80 -1.02
N LEU A 131 1.70 13.81 -1.31
CA LEU A 131 1.12 13.62 -2.64
C LEU A 131 -0.34 14.01 -2.63
N ASN A 132 -0.74 14.81 -3.62
CA ASN A 132 -2.15 14.94 -3.97
C ASN A 132 -2.48 13.86 -5.00
N ILE A 133 -3.42 12.99 -4.66
CA ILE A 133 -3.88 11.89 -5.51
C ILE A 133 -5.35 12.10 -5.85
N TRP A 134 -5.69 11.88 -7.12
CA TRP A 134 -7.05 11.85 -7.61
C TRP A 134 -7.28 10.57 -8.41
N ILE A 135 -8.08 9.66 -7.84
CA ILE A 135 -8.46 8.41 -8.48
C ILE A 135 -9.62 8.71 -9.45
N PHE A 136 -9.26 8.97 -10.71
CA PHE A 136 -10.20 9.41 -11.74
C PHE A 136 -11.07 8.26 -12.23
N THR A 137 -10.47 7.09 -12.48
CA THR A 137 -11.20 5.87 -12.85
C THR A 137 -10.66 4.69 -12.03
N PRO A 138 -11.45 4.13 -11.10
CA PRO A 138 -10.97 3.08 -10.19
C PRO A 138 -10.77 1.73 -10.88
N ASP A 139 -11.42 1.52 -12.02
CA ASP A 139 -11.31 0.29 -12.80
C ASP A 139 -11.37 0.59 -14.29
N LEU A 140 -10.28 0.26 -14.99
CA LEU A 140 -10.15 0.38 -16.42
C LEU A 140 -9.44 -0.88 -16.96
N LYS A 141 -9.94 -1.44 -18.06
CA LYS A 141 -9.23 -2.48 -18.80
C LYS A 141 -8.44 -1.84 -19.93
N ILE A 142 -7.14 -2.10 -19.98
CA ILE A 142 -6.26 -1.57 -21.03
C ILE A 142 -5.50 -2.71 -21.72
N ALA A 143 -5.10 -2.46 -22.97
CA ALA A 143 -4.04 -3.18 -23.64
C ALA A 143 -2.95 -2.15 -23.99
N SER A 144 -1.69 -2.48 -23.69
CA SER A 144 -0.55 -1.60 -23.97
C SER A 144 0.61 -2.44 -24.49
N THR A 145 1.29 -1.96 -25.53
CA THR A 145 2.51 -2.60 -26.04
C THR A 145 3.68 -2.46 -25.09
N ALA A 146 3.61 -1.52 -24.15
CA ALA A 146 4.58 -1.38 -23.05
C ALA A 146 4.32 -2.33 -21.89
N SER A 147 3.18 -3.06 -21.89
CA SER A 147 2.90 -4.10 -20.91
C SER A 147 3.76 -5.34 -21.19
N PRO A 148 4.37 -5.95 -20.16
CA PRO A 148 5.04 -7.24 -20.32
C PRO A 148 4.05 -8.39 -20.56
N PHE A 149 2.76 -8.18 -20.24
CA PHE A 149 1.71 -9.19 -20.37
C PHE A 149 0.95 -9.04 -21.68
N LYS A 150 0.68 -10.18 -22.34
CA LYS A 150 -0.10 -10.25 -23.60
C LYS A 150 -1.62 -10.14 -23.39
N THR A 151 -2.08 -10.13 -22.15
CA THR A 151 -3.50 -10.04 -21.78
C THR A 151 -3.88 -8.63 -21.36
N PRO A 152 -5.14 -8.20 -21.55
CA PRO A 152 -5.60 -6.92 -21.04
C PRO A 152 -5.37 -6.80 -19.53
N LEU A 153 -4.81 -5.67 -19.10
CA LEU A 153 -4.56 -5.35 -17.70
C LEU A 153 -5.77 -4.62 -17.10
N ARG A 154 -6.08 -4.90 -15.83
CA ARG A 154 -6.97 -4.06 -15.04
C ARG A 154 -6.13 -3.04 -14.29
N VAL A 155 -6.45 -1.77 -14.45
CA VAL A 155 -5.72 -0.65 -13.84
C VAL A 155 -6.67 0.36 -13.21
N ALA A 156 -6.17 1.12 -12.25
CA ALA A 156 -6.76 2.36 -11.80
C ALA A 156 -6.08 3.54 -12.52
N LYS A 157 -6.88 4.43 -13.12
CA LYS A 157 -6.37 5.69 -13.67
C LYS A 157 -6.30 6.73 -12.56
N ILE A 158 -5.07 7.13 -12.25
CA ILE A 158 -4.75 8.01 -11.13
C ILE A 158 -4.07 9.26 -11.65
N LEU A 159 -4.57 10.42 -11.24
CA LEU A 159 -3.94 11.70 -11.46
C LEU A 159 -3.22 12.08 -10.17
N TRP A 160 -1.98 12.53 -10.26
CA TRP A 160 -1.21 12.87 -9.08
C TRP A 160 -0.29 14.07 -9.30
N LYS A 161 0.11 14.70 -8.20
CA LYS A 161 1.15 15.73 -8.15
C LYS A 161 1.71 15.84 -6.75
N ASP A 162 2.92 16.37 -6.64
CA ASP A 162 3.46 16.78 -5.35
C ASP A 162 2.61 17.91 -4.76
N SER A 163 2.42 17.86 -3.44
CA SER A 163 1.79 18.93 -2.68
C SER A 163 2.82 19.97 -2.31
N GLU A 164 2.52 21.23 -2.61
CA GLU A 164 3.33 22.38 -2.16
C GLU A 164 3.08 22.71 -0.68
N ALA A 165 2.00 22.20 -0.11
CA ALA A 165 1.66 22.43 1.29
C ALA A 165 2.40 21.44 2.19
N VAL A 166 3.34 21.96 2.99
CA VAL A 166 3.80 21.30 4.21
C VAL A 166 2.59 21.24 5.15
N PHE A 167 2.12 20.05 5.49
CA PHE A 167 1.04 19.88 6.44
C PHE A 167 1.56 20.25 7.83
N SER A 168 1.57 21.54 8.16
CA SER A 168 1.72 21.99 9.55
C SER A 168 0.42 21.63 10.25
N GLY A 169 0.46 20.69 11.21
CA GLY A 169 -0.71 20.20 11.96
C GLY A 169 -1.39 21.24 12.86
N THR A 170 -1.58 22.48 12.37
CA THR A 170 -2.09 23.65 13.09
C THR A 170 -3.25 24.34 12.39
N ASP A 171 -3.86 23.74 11.36
CA ASP A 171 -5.08 24.30 10.75
C ASP A 171 -6.35 23.74 11.41
N GLU A 172 -6.44 23.84 12.74
CA GLU A 172 -7.63 23.48 13.53
C GLU A 172 -8.78 24.51 13.40
N GLY A 173 -8.68 25.48 12.49
CA GLY A 173 -9.59 26.63 12.45
C GLY A 173 -10.37 26.85 11.15
N ARG A 174 -9.99 26.24 10.03
CA ARG A 174 -10.71 26.40 8.75
C ARG A 174 -11.27 25.07 8.28
N LEU A 175 -12.58 24.92 8.45
CA LEU A 175 -13.43 24.07 7.61
C LEU A 175 -13.40 24.62 6.18
N ASP A 176 -12.24 24.55 5.54
CA ASP A 176 -12.05 24.95 4.17
C ASP A 176 -12.86 23.96 3.33
N ARG A 177 -13.76 24.45 2.48
CA ARG A 177 -14.66 23.62 1.65
C ARG A 177 -13.91 22.56 0.81
N LYS A 178 -12.59 22.73 0.64
CA LYS A 178 -11.66 21.75 0.07
C LYS A 178 -11.48 20.51 0.95
N ALA A 179 -11.39 20.64 2.28
CA ALA A 179 -11.25 19.54 3.23
C ALA A 179 -12.46 18.59 3.19
N LEU A 180 -13.67 19.09 2.93
CA LEU A 180 -14.87 18.26 2.77
C LEU A 180 -14.88 17.41 1.46
N SER A 181 -13.99 17.72 0.51
CA SER A 181 -13.91 17.05 -0.79
C SER A 181 -12.65 16.19 -0.97
N GLN A 182 -11.80 16.14 0.05
CA GLN A 182 -10.49 15.51 0.02
C GLN A 182 -10.29 14.64 1.26
N GLY A 183 -9.94 13.38 1.04
CA GLY A 183 -9.59 12.45 2.08
C GLY A 183 -8.14 12.58 2.51
N HIS A 184 -7.79 11.86 3.56
CA HIS A 184 -6.44 11.83 4.12
C HIS A 184 -5.95 10.40 4.23
N ILE A 185 -4.72 10.13 3.80
CA ILE A 185 -4.08 8.83 3.92
C ILE A 185 -2.70 9.05 4.51
N GLU A 186 -2.43 8.40 5.63
CA GLU A 186 -1.11 8.34 6.22
C GLU A 186 -0.48 6.99 5.89
N ILE A 187 0.75 7.01 5.36
CA ILE A 187 1.53 5.81 5.08
C ILE A 187 2.95 5.98 5.61
N PRO A 188 3.68 4.88 5.87
CA PRO A 188 5.10 4.94 6.17
C PRO A 188 5.94 5.56 5.04
N GLU A 189 7.09 6.14 5.39
CA GLU A 189 7.98 6.82 4.44
C GLU A 189 8.49 5.91 3.31
N ASP A 190 8.75 4.63 3.63
CA ASP A 190 9.14 3.61 2.66
C ASP A 190 8.02 3.39 1.62
N GLU A 191 6.77 3.29 2.08
CA GLU A 191 5.61 3.14 1.21
C GLU A 191 5.33 4.39 0.39
N MET A 192 5.59 5.60 0.91
CA MET A 192 5.48 6.84 0.13
C MET A 192 6.45 6.85 -1.05
N SER A 193 7.69 6.42 -0.80
CA SER A 193 8.71 6.32 -1.84
C SER A 193 8.34 5.28 -2.90
N GLU A 194 7.86 4.10 -2.46
CA GLU A 194 7.35 3.05 -3.36
C GLU A 194 6.13 3.54 -4.16
N LEU A 195 5.20 4.25 -3.54
CA LEU A 195 4.03 4.83 -4.19
C LEU A 195 4.41 5.80 -5.31
N ARG A 196 5.34 6.73 -5.05
CA ARG A 196 5.84 7.64 -6.08
C ARG A 196 6.49 6.85 -7.22
N ALA A 197 7.33 5.87 -6.91
CA ALA A 197 7.98 5.03 -7.93
C ALA A 197 6.97 4.26 -8.79
N CYS A 198 5.91 3.69 -8.21
CA CYS A 198 4.84 3.01 -8.95
C CYS A 198 4.02 3.98 -9.81
N LEU A 199 3.67 5.16 -9.28
CA LEU A 199 2.96 6.20 -10.05
C LEU A 199 3.77 6.66 -11.27
N GLU A 200 5.08 6.84 -11.11
CA GLU A 200 5.98 7.22 -12.19
C GLU A 200 6.20 6.09 -13.19
N GLY A 201 6.43 4.87 -12.69
CA GLY A 201 6.69 3.71 -13.53
C GLY A 201 5.50 3.33 -14.40
N SER A 202 4.29 3.39 -13.85
CA SER A 202 3.05 3.04 -14.56
C SER A 202 2.65 4.06 -15.64
N ALA A 203 3.17 5.29 -15.60
CA ALA A 203 2.97 6.29 -16.65
C ALA A 203 3.55 5.83 -18.00
N ARG A 204 4.50 4.89 -18.02
CA ARG A 204 5.04 4.30 -19.27
C ARG A 204 3.99 3.49 -20.06
N LEU A 205 2.91 3.05 -19.41
CA LEU A 205 1.79 2.39 -20.09
C LEU A 205 1.00 3.34 -20.99
N LEU A 206 1.14 4.65 -20.78
CA LEU A 206 0.54 5.71 -21.57
C LEU A 206 1.51 6.21 -22.66
N PRO A 207 1.00 6.59 -23.84
CA PRO A 207 1.77 7.37 -24.81
C PRO A 207 2.20 8.70 -24.18
N GLU A 208 3.28 9.29 -24.69
CA GLU A 208 3.89 10.50 -24.11
C GLU A 208 2.88 11.64 -23.89
N GLY A 209 2.06 11.96 -24.89
CA GLY A 209 1.03 13.00 -24.79
C GLY A 209 -0.12 12.68 -23.82
N GLY A 210 -0.21 11.45 -23.30
CA GLY A 210 -1.22 11.03 -22.32
C GLY A 210 -0.73 11.04 -20.87
N ARG A 211 0.56 11.34 -20.62
CA ARG A 211 1.18 11.28 -19.27
C ARG A 211 0.86 12.48 -18.39
N GLU A 212 0.26 13.52 -18.96
CA GLU A 212 -0.16 14.71 -18.23
C GLU A 212 -1.59 15.12 -18.61
N PHE A 213 -2.31 15.67 -17.65
CA PHE A 213 -3.64 16.23 -17.83
C PHE A 213 -3.85 17.43 -16.93
N ARG A 214 -3.93 18.63 -17.52
CA ARG A 214 -4.18 19.90 -16.79
C ARG A 214 -3.22 20.13 -15.60
N GLY A 215 -1.93 19.86 -15.81
CA GLY A 215 -0.90 19.99 -14.77
C GLY A 215 -0.86 18.85 -13.74
N TRP A 216 -1.65 17.79 -13.93
CA TRP A 216 -1.54 16.55 -13.16
C TRP A 216 -0.80 15.50 -13.97
N ARG A 217 0.11 14.75 -13.33
CA ARG A 217 0.72 13.56 -13.91
C ARG A 217 -0.29 12.42 -13.89
N VAL A 218 -0.29 11.59 -14.92
CA VAL A 218 -1.24 10.49 -15.11
C VAL A 218 -0.52 9.15 -14.96
N ALA A 219 -1.06 8.30 -14.10
CA ALA A 219 -0.60 6.96 -13.81
C ALA A 219 -1.70 5.93 -14.10
N LEU A 220 -1.31 4.71 -14.49
CA LEU A 220 -2.19 3.57 -14.72
C LEU A 220 -1.75 2.41 -13.83
N MET A 221 -2.06 2.46 -12.53
CA MET A 221 -1.58 1.47 -11.58
C MET A 221 -2.38 0.17 -11.67
N GLU A 222 -1.71 -0.98 -11.71
CA GLU A 222 -2.34 -2.30 -11.77
C GLU A 222 -3.21 -2.56 -10.52
N ARG A 223 -4.34 -3.24 -10.72
CA ARG A 223 -5.23 -3.68 -9.64
C ARG A 223 -5.64 -5.14 -9.79
N PHE A 224 -5.95 -5.76 -8.64
CA PHE A 224 -6.53 -7.10 -8.57
C PHE A 224 -7.83 -7.23 -9.35
#